data_AF-A0A958FQ82-F1
#
_entry.id   AF-A0A958FQ82-F1
#
_cell.length_a   1.000
_cell.length_b   1.000
_cell.length_c   1.000
_cell.angle_alpha   90.00
_cell.angle_beta   90.00
_cell.angle_gamma   90.00
#
_symmetry.space_group_name_H-M   'P 1'
#
loop_
_entity.id
_entity.type
_entity.pdbx_description
1 polymer ?
#
loop_
_entity_poly.entity_id
_entity_poly.type
_entity_poly.pdbx_seq_one_letter_code
_entity_poly.pdbx_strand_id
1 'polypeptide(L)'
;KGSSAMPHKKNPIISERICGMARLIRGNLVAALENVALWHERDISHSSVERVILPDSTITLYYMLEKTRHLLDGMVVNADNMRRNLDAGRGLVFSQSILLALVDKGITREAAYRMVQRNALNLYHNNTTLLDELLKDDEILKYLTKNELKSICNLENRLKNIDVPFKRLGLIE
;
A
#
# COMPACT_ATOMS: atom_id res chain seq x y z
N LYS A 1 15.25 1.17 22.59
CA LYS A 1 15.15 2.48 23.29
C LYS A 1 15.48 3.58 22.28
N GLY A 2 14.48 4.32 21.79
CA GLY A 2 14.68 5.44 20.87
C GLY A 2 14.71 6.75 21.65
N SER A 3 15.87 7.42 21.71
CA SER A 3 16.10 8.72 22.36
C SER A 3 15.80 8.80 23.87
N SER A 4 16.68 9.44 24.63
CA SER A 4 16.63 9.52 26.10
C SER A 4 15.57 10.47 26.67
N ALA A 5 15.01 11.37 25.86
CA ALA A 5 14.16 12.46 26.35
C ALA A 5 12.73 12.51 25.76
N MET A 6 12.44 11.79 24.67
CA MET A 6 11.16 11.91 23.95
C MET A 6 10.45 10.55 23.83
N PRO A 7 9.51 10.23 24.75
CA PRO A 7 8.85 8.92 24.78
C PRO A 7 7.99 8.62 23.53
N HIS A 8 7.60 9.66 22.78
CA HIS A 8 6.86 9.53 21.53
C HIS A 8 7.76 9.22 20.31
N LYS A 9 9.09 9.30 20.44
CA LYS A 9 10.03 9.15 19.32
C LYS A 9 10.29 7.67 19.01
N LYS A 10 9.43 7.09 18.18
CA LYS A 10 9.57 5.73 17.63
C LYS A 10 9.93 5.83 16.14
N ASN A 11 11.19 5.59 15.81
CA ASN A 11 11.71 5.67 14.44
C ASN A 11 11.90 4.27 13.83
N PRO A 12 11.63 4.07 12.53
CA PRO A 12 11.81 2.80 11.83
C PRO A 12 13.28 2.54 11.44
N ILE A 13 14.21 2.63 12.40
CA ILE A 13 15.66 2.62 12.15
C ILE A 13 16.17 1.35 11.46
N ILE A 14 15.50 0.21 11.65
CA ILE A 14 15.87 -1.05 11.01
C ILE A 14 15.51 -0.98 9.51
N SER A 15 14.31 -0.50 9.18
CA SER A 15 13.88 -0.31 7.79
C SER A 15 14.75 0.72 7.06
N GLU A 16 15.09 1.83 7.73
CA GLU A 16 16.02 2.84 7.20
C GLU A 16 17.39 2.25 6.88
N ARG A 17 17.92 1.40 7.77
CA ARG A 17 19.19 0.68 7.56
C ARG A 17 19.12 -0.29 6.38
N ILE A 18 18.07 -1.10 6.29
CA ILE A 18 17.85 -2.04 5.17
C ILE A 18 17.80 -1.26 3.84
N CYS A 19 17.10 -0.12 3.81
CA CYS A 19 17.04 0.76 2.63
C CYS A 19 18.44 1.27 2.21
N GLY A 20 19.26 1.70 3.18
CA GLY A 20 20.64 2.12 2.92
C GLY A 20 21.51 0.99 2.35
N MET A 21 21.45 -0.20 2.96
CA MET A 21 22.22 -1.37 2.51
C MET A 21 21.82 -1.86 1.12
N ALA A 22 20.54 -1.75 0.76
CA ALA A 22 20.08 -2.06 -0.59
C ALA A 22 20.75 -1.17 -1.66
N ARG A 23 21.16 0.05 -1.31
CA ARG A 23 21.90 0.94 -2.23
C ARG A 23 23.32 0.42 -2.50
N LEU A 24 23.99 -0.12 -1.49
CA LEU A 24 25.33 -0.73 -1.63
C LEU A 24 25.29 -1.95 -2.56
N ILE A 25 24.34 -2.87 -2.33
CA ILE A 25 24.20 -4.07 -3.18
C ILE A 25 23.94 -3.67 -4.65
N ARG A 26 23.09 -2.68 -4.90
CA ARG A 26 22.86 -2.17 -6.26
C ARG A 26 24.09 -1.48 -6.87
N GLY A 27 24.92 -0.83 -6.06
CA GLY A 27 26.21 -0.28 -6.53
C GLY A 27 27.15 -1.38 -6.99
N ASN A 28 27.26 -2.46 -6.22
CA ASN A 28 28.08 -3.63 -6.56
C ASN A 28 27.63 -4.33 -7.85
N LEU A 29 26.34 -4.27 -8.20
CA LEU A 29 25.83 -4.80 -9.47
C LEU A 29 26.48 -4.12 -10.68
N VAL A 30 26.72 -2.80 -10.63
CA VAL A 30 27.35 -2.08 -11.75
C VAL A 30 28.76 -2.60 -11.99
N ALA A 31 29.55 -2.73 -10.93
CA ALA A 31 30.91 -3.29 -11.01
C ALA A 31 30.90 -4.74 -11.52
N ALA A 32 29.91 -5.55 -11.11
CA ALA A 32 29.75 -6.91 -11.61
C ALA A 32 29.43 -6.95 -13.12
N LEU A 33 28.63 -6.01 -13.63
CA LEU A 33 28.30 -5.91 -15.06
C LEU A 33 29.51 -5.47 -15.88
N GLU A 34 30.33 -4.55 -15.38
CA GLU A 34 31.56 -4.11 -16.05
C GLU A 34 32.60 -5.26 -16.16
N ASN A 35 32.57 -6.23 -15.25
CA ASN A 35 33.45 -7.41 -15.29
C ASN A 35 33.12 -8.42 -16.42
N VAL A 36 32.02 -8.25 -17.17
CA VAL A 36 31.57 -9.28 -18.14
C VAL A 36 32.40 -9.28 -19.43
N ALA A 37 32.75 -8.12 -19.96
CA ALA A 37 33.36 -7.97 -21.29
C ALA A 37 34.89 -8.15 -21.26
N LEU A 38 35.36 -9.30 -20.76
CA LEU A 38 36.78 -9.62 -20.70
C LEU A 38 37.39 -9.84 -22.09
N TRP A 39 38.69 -9.59 -22.22
CA TRP A 39 39.38 -9.65 -23.51
C TRP A 39 39.83 -11.08 -23.87
N HIS A 40 39.49 -11.52 -25.09
CA HIS A 40 39.85 -12.84 -25.66
C HIS A 40 39.49 -14.02 -24.74
N GLU A 41 40.46 -14.88 -24.39
CA GLU A 41 40.23 -16.06 -23.54
C GLU A 41 40.00 -15.68 -22.06
N ARG A 42 40.57 -14.54 -21.62
CA ARG A 42 40.36 -13.87 -20.32
C ARG A 42 41.43 -12.80 -20.06
N ASP A 43 41.05 -11.76 -19.33
CA ASP A 43 41.96 -10.95 -18.51
C ASP A 43 41.57 -11.08 -17.02
N ILE A 44 42.39 -10.53 -16.11
CA ILE A 44 42.25 -10.72 -14.66
C ILE A 44 41.67 -9.49 -13.94
N SER A 45 41.22 -8.46 -14.67
CA SER A 45 40.72 -7.20 -14.09
C SER A 45 39.54 -7.41 -13.12
N HIS A 46 38.64 -8.33 -13.46
CA HIS A 46 37.50 -8.72 -12.62
C HIS A 46 37.93 -9.18 -11.22
N SER A 47 39.12 -9.76 -11.08
CA SER A 47 39.57 -10.42 -9.85
C SER A 47 39.75 -9.43 -8.69
N SER A 48 40.25 -8.21 -8.93
CA SER A 48 40.40 -7.21 -7.86
C SER A 48 39.05 -6.66 -7.40
N VAL A 49 38.13 -6.46 -8.34
CA VAL A 49 36.75 -6.03 -8.10
C VAL A 49 35.99 -7.10 -7.30
N GLU A 50 36.06 -8.36 -7.72
CA GLU A 50 35.36 -9.49 -7.10
C GLU A 50 35.80 -9.77 -5.66
N ARG A 51 37.08 -9.51 -5.34
CA ARG A 51 37.57 -9.57 -3.95
C ARG A 51 36.84 -8.62 -3.00
N VAL A 52 36.27 -7.54 -3.52
CA VAL A 52 35.47 -6.58 -2.74
C VAL A 52 33.99 -6.93 -2.88
N ILE A 53 33.47 -6.96 -4.10
CA ILE A 53 32.01 -6.99 -4.30
C ILE A 53 31.39 -8.33 -3.93
N LEU A 54 32.09 -9.46 -4.03
CA LEU A 54 31.55 -10.77 -3.67
C LEU A 54 31.33 -10.92 -2.16
N PRO A 55 32.35 -10.73 -1.29
CA PRO A 55 32.13 -10.81 0.16
C PRO A 55 31.19 -9.70 0.64
N ASP A 56 31.34 -8.46 0.16
CA ASP A 56 30.50 -7.35 0.63
C ASP A 56 29.03 -7.57 0.25
N SER A 57 28.73 -8.03 -0.96
CA SER A 57 27.35 -8.26 -1.39
C SER A 57 26.71 -9.42 -0.64
N THR A 58 27.42 -10.54 -0.48
CA THR A 58 26.88 -11.73 0.18
C THR A 58 26.66 -11.51 1.68
N ILE A 59 27.62 -10.89 2.38
CA ILE A 59 27.50 -10.55 3.80
C ILE A 59 26.40 -9.50 4.02
N THR A 60 26.35 -8.46 3.18
CA THR A 60 25.33 -7.41 3.29
C THR A 60 23.94 -7.99 3.07
N LEU A 61 23.75 -8.83 2.06
CA LEU A 61 22.46 -9.46 1.79
C LEU A 61 22.03 -10.37 2.94
N TYR A 62 22.92 -11.23 3.43
CA TYR A 62 22.65 -12.09 4.59
C TYR A 62 22.19 -11.27 5.80
N TYR A 63 22.93 -10.20 6.12
CA TYR A 63 22.57 -9.30 7.20
C TYR A 63 21.21 -8.61 6.98
N MET A 64 20.92 -8.15 5.75
CA MET A 64 19.62 -7.56 5.40
C MET A 64 18.47 -8.55 5.59
N LEU A 65 18.66 -9.81 5.22
CA LEU A 65 17.65 -10.87 5.40
C LEU A 65 17.39 -11.11 6.88
N GLU A 66 18.44 -11.26 7.70
CA GLU A 66 18.28 -11.43 9.15
C GLU A 66 17.62 -10.22 9.82
N LYS A 67 17.96 -9.00 9.40
CA LYS A 67 17.29 -7.79 9.91
C LYS A 67 15.83 -7.69 9.46
N THR A 68 15.52 -8.10 8.24
CA THR A 68 14.15 -8.16 7.74
C THR A 68 13.33 -9.18 8.52
N ARG A 69 13.87 -10.38 8.74
CA ARG A 69 13.24 -11.42 9.56
C ARG A 69 12.92 -10.89 10.96
N HIS A 70 13.90 -10.29 11.64
CA HIS A 70 13.69 -9.71 12.98
C HIS A 70 12.68 -8.55 12.99
N LEU A 71 12.69 -7.71 11.95
CA LEU A 71 11.72 -6.61 11.80
C LEU A 71 10.29 -7.14 11.67
N LEU A 72 10.07 -8.14 10.82
CA LEU A 72 8.75 -8.73 10.57
C LEU A 72 8.24 -9.49 11.80
N ASP A 73 9.09 -10.27 12.46
CA ASP A 73 8.77 -11.03 13.68
C ASP A 73 8.36 -10.11 14.84
N GLY A 74 9.04 -8.96 14.99
CA GLY A 74 8.74 -7.96 16.01
C GLY A 74 7.77 -6.86 15.58
N MET A 75 7.14 -6.96 14.40
CA MET A 75 6.33 -5.88 13.85
C MET A 75 5.02 -5.72 14.62
N VAL A 76 4.83 -4.57 15.25
CA VAL A 76 3.56 -4.24 15.94
C VAL A 76 2.58 -3.62 14.96
N VAL A 77 1.50 -4.35 14.66
CA VAL A 77 0.39 -3.87 13.82
C VAL A 77 -0.73 -3.33 14.72
N ASN A 78 -1.17 -2.11 14.47
CA ASN A 78 -2.27 -1.48 15.21
C ASN A 78 -3.52 -1.40 14.33
N ALA A 79 -4.42 -2.39 14.48
CA ALA A 79 -5.66 -2.49 13.71
C ALA A 79 -6.62 -1.32 13.96
N ASP A 80 -6.69 -0.80 15.18
CA ASP A 80 -7.53 0.35 15.52
C ASP A 80 -7.10 1.62 14.77
N ASN A 81 -5.78 1.84 14.67
CA ASN A 81 -5.23 2.93 13.88
C ASN A 81 -5.50 2.74 12.39
N MET A 82 -5.39 1.51 11.87
CA MET A 82 -5.75 1.22 10.48
C MET A 82 -7.22 1.56 10.23
N ARG A 83 -8.12 1.16 11.14
CA ARG A 83 -9.56 1.46 11.02
C ARG A 83 -9.83 2.96 11.11
N ARG A 84 -9.25 3.65 12.09
CA ARG A 84 -9.37 5.10 12.26
C ARG A 84 -8.87 5.86 11.03
N ASN A 85 -7.76 5.44 10.42
CA ASN A 85 -7.24 6.08 9.21
C ASN A 85 -8.19 5.89 8.02
N LEU A 86 -8.80 4.72 7.89
CA LEU A 86 -9.84 4.48 6.88
C LEU A 86 -11.06 5.38 7.11
N ASP A 87 -11.53 5.44 8.36
CA ASP A 87 -12.71 6.21 8.74
C ASP A 87 -12.47 7.73 8.68
N ALA A 88 -11.21 8.20 8.77
CA ALA A 88 -10.84 9.60 8.58
C ALA A 88 -11.20 10.14 7.17
N GLY A 89 -11.25 9.24 6.17
CA GLY A 89 -11.76 9.56 4.84
C GLY A 89 -13.29 9.67 4.75
N ARG A 90 -14.02 9.45 5.85
CA ARG A 90 -15.47 9.62 5.99
C ARG A 90 -16.29 8.91 4.92
N GLY A 91 -15.84 7.73 4.51
CA GLY A 91 -16.51 6.91 3.50
C GLY A 91 -16.23 7.29 2.04
N LEU A 92 -15.38 8.29 1.76
CA LEU A 92 -15.01 8.68 0.39
C LEU A 92 -14.43 7.52 -0.44
N VAL A 93 -13.86 6.51 0.21
CA VAL A 93 -13.41 5.27 -0.43
C VAL A 93 -14.53 4.56 -1.20
N PHE A 94 -15.81 4.78 -0.86
CA PHE A 94 -16.96 4.16 -1.54
C PHE A 94 -17.47 4.94 -2.77
N SER A 95 -16.95 6.15 -3.02
CA SER A 95 -17.39 7.04 -4.11
C SER A 95 -17.44 6.35 -5.48
N GLN A 96 -16.38 5.61 -5.84
CA GLN A 96 -16.35 4.86 -7.09
C GLN A 96 -17.44 3.79 -7.17
N SER A 97 -17.69 3.06 -6.07
CA SER A 97 -18.71 2.01 -6.05
C SER A 97 -20.11 2.58 -6.21
N ILE A 98 -20.38 3.75 -5.62
CA ILE A 98 -21.65 4.48 -5.81
C ILE A 98 -21.79 4.94 -7.27
N LEU A 99 -20.72 5.50 -7.85
CA LEU A 99 -20.73 5.93 -9.24
C LEU A 99 -21.05 4.76 -10.18
N LEU A 100 -20.39 3.62 -10.00
CA LEU A 100 -20.65 2.43 -10.82
C LEU A 100 -22.08 1.93 -10.65
N ALA A 101 -22.59 1.89 -9.41
CA ALA A 101 -23.98 1.48 -9.16
C ALA A 101 -25.00 2.41 -9.86
N LEU A 102 -24.73 3.72 -9.92
CA LEU A 102 -25.57 4.67 -10.66
C LEU A 102 -25.51 4.42 -12.18
N VAL A 103 -24.33 4.12 -12.72
CA VAL A 103 -24.15 3.76 -14.13
C VAL A 103 -24.90 2.47 -14.47
N ASP A 104 -24.86 1.47 -13.58
CA ASP A 104 -25.59 0.21 -13.75
C ASP A 104 -27.12 0.41 -13.73
N LYS A 105 -27.61 1.52 -13.15
CA LYS A 105 -29.02 1.93 -13.19
C LYS A 105 -29.37 2.75 -14.45
N GLY A 106 -28.46 2.88 -15.41
CA GLY A 106 -28.69 3.53 -16.70
C GLY A 106 -28.30 5.02 -16.76
N ILE A 107 -27.65 5.55 -15.73
CA ILE A 107 -27.17 6.94 -15.75
C ILE A 107 -25.86 7.03 -16.55
N THR A 108 -25.68 8.11 -17.30
CA THR A 108 -24.39 8.35 -17.97
C THR A 108 -23.28 8.53 -16.94
N ARG A 109 -22.07 8.04 -17.25
CA ARG A 109 -20.93 8.14 -16.34
C ARG A 109 -20.65 9.58 -15.88
N GLU A 110 -20.84 10.55 -16.76
CA GLU A 110 -20.64 11.97 -16.47
C GLU A 110 -21.69 12.52 -15.49
N ALA A 111 -22.96 12.15 -15.63
CA ALA A 111 -24.00 12.54 -14.68
C ALA A 111 -23.78 11.86 -13.32
N ALA A 112 -23.49 10.55 -13.30
CA ALA A 112 -23.16 9.82 -12.07
C ALA A 112 -21.95 10.44 -11.35
N TYR A 113 -20.91 10.84 -12.10
CA TYR A 113 -19.76 11.54 -11.55
C TYR A 113 -20.16 12.87 -10.89
N ARG A 114 -20.94 13.71 -11.57
CA ARG A 114 -21.41 15.00 -11.00
C ARG A 114 -22.23 14.80 -9.72
N MET A 115 -23.12 13.81 -9.70
CA MET A 115 -23.94 13.49 -8.52
C MET A 115 -23.09 13.02 -7.34
N VAL A 116 -22.12 12.12 -7.56
CA VAL A 116 -21.23 11.65 -6.48
C VAL A 116 -20.29 12.77 -6.03
N GLN A 117 -19.74 13.55 -6.97
CA GLN A 117 -18.81 14.64 -6.67
C GLN A 117 -19.46 15.72 -5.79
N ARG A 118 -20.68 16.17 -6.08
CA ARG A 118 -21.34 17.19 -5.24
C ARG A 118 -21.53 16.72 -3.80
N ASN A 119 -21.92 15.46 -3.60
CA ASN A 119 -22.09 14.89 -2.27
C ASN A 119 -20.74 14.74 -1.55
N ALA A 120 -19.71 14.30 -2.28
CA ALA A 120 -18.36 14.21 -1.75
C ALA A 120 -17.79 15.58 -1.34
N LEU A 121 -18.08 16.64 -2.09
CA LEU A 121 -17.63 18.00 -1.77
C LEU A 121 -18.31 18.58 -0.53
N ASN A 122 -19.56 18.22 -0.25
CA ASN A 122 -20.27 18.66 0.96
C ASN A 122 -19.56 18.24 2.26
N LEU A 123 -18.79 17.16 2.24
CA LEU A 123 -18.02 16.71 3.40
C LEU A 123 -16.98 17.75 3.84
N TYR A 124 -16.48 18.60 2.96
CA TYR A 124 -15.51 19.64 3.36
C TYR A 124 -16.16 20.73 4.22
N HIS A 125 -17.46 20.95 4.07
CA HIS A 125 -18.21 21.96 4.80
C HIS A 125 -18.94 21.38 6.00
N ASN A 126 -19.32 20.11 5.93
CA ASN A 126 -20.14 19.43 6.92
C ASN A 126 -19.35 18.33 7.64
N ASN A 127 -19.56 18.18 8.95
CA ASN A 127 -19.02 17.04 9.69
C ASN A 127 -19.88 15.78 9.50
N THR A 128 -20.05 15.35 8.25
CA THR A 128 -20.87 14.21 7.84
C THR A 128 -20.04 13.17 7.08
N THR A 129 -20.60 11.98 6.87
CA THR A 129 -20.02 10.95 6.00
C THR A 129 -20.59 11.02 4.59
N LEU A 130 -19.93 10.37 3.62
CA LEU A 130 -20.44 10.25 2.26
C LEU A 130 -21.83 9.61 2.23
N LEU A 131 -22.06 8.59 3.07
CA LEU A 131 -23.35 7.92 3.16
C LEU A 131 -24.45 8.88 3.67
N ASP A 132 -24.14 9.73 4.65
CA ASP A 132 -25.10 10.69 5.18
C ASP A 132 -25.53 11.72 4.13
N GLU A 133 -24.60 12.21 3.30
CA GLU A 133 -24.93 13.14 2.21
C GLU A 133 -25.74 12.46 1.11
N LEU A 134 -25.35 11.25 0.69
CA LEU A 134 -26.09 10.48 -0.31
C LEU A 134 -27.52 10.15 0.11
N LEU A 135 -27.76 9.94 1.41
CA LEU A 135 -29.10 9.67 1.96
C LEU A 135 -30.01 10.91 1.99
N LYS A 136 -29.46 12.11 1.78
CA LYS A 136 -30.20 13.38 1.68
C LYS A 136 -30.45 13.81 0.23
N ASP A 137 -29.79 13.19 -0.73
CA ASP A 137 -29.87 13.56 -2.15
C ASP A 137 -31.02 12.82 -2.85
N ASP A 138 -32.15 13.52 -3.02
CA ASP A 138 -33.33 12.97 -3.69
C ASP A 138 -33.05 12.52 -5.14
N GLU A 139 -32.07 13.11 -5.82
CA GLU A 139 -31.72 12.68 -7.18
C GLU A 139 -31.00 11.34 -7.16
N ILE A 140 -30.14 11.08 -6.17
CA ILE A 140 -29.52 9.75 -5.95
C ILE A 140 -30.60 8.73 -5.57
N LEU A 141 -31.52 9.10 -4.67
CA LEU A 141 -32.56 8.21 -4.16
C LEU A 141 -33.59 7.78 -5.21
N LYS A 142 -33.68 8.47 -6.35
CA LYS A 142 -34.46 8.02 -7.51
C LYS A 142 -33.93 6.72 -8.12
N TYR A 143 -32.63 6.43 -7.94
CA TYR A 143 -31.96 5.29 -8.60
C TYR A 143 -31.45 4.25 -7.61
N LEU A 144 -31.02 4.68 -6.43
CA LEU A 144 -30.48 3.82 -5.37
C LEU A 144 -31.28 3.98 -4.09
N THR A 145 -31.85 2.89 -3.61
CA THR A 145 -32.55 2.85 -2.33
C THR A 145 -31.59 3.06 -1.16
N LYS A 146 -32.11 3.47 -0.01
CA LYS A 146 -31.31 3.61 1.23
C LYS A 146 -30.59 2.31 1.61
N ASN A 147 -31.20 1.15 1.35
CA ASN A 147 -30.60 -0.15 1.63
C ASN A 147 -29.47 -0.48 0.65
N GLU A 148 -29.64 -0.18 -0.64
CA GLU A 148 -28.57 -0.33 -1.64
C GLU A 148 -27.38 0.56 -1.29
N LEU A 149 -27.60 1.84 -0.92
CA LEU A 149 -26.54 2.75 -0.50
C LEU A 149 -25.77 2.22 0.71
N LYS A 150 -26.48 1.77 1.76
CA LYS A 150 -25.86 1.16 2.95
C LYS A 150 -25.04 -0.09 2.60
N SER A 151 -25.56 -0.93 1.70
CA SER A 151 -24.85 -2.12 1.23
C SER A 151 -23.58 -1.76 0.46
N ILE A 152 -23.65 -0.82 -0.49
CA ILE A 152 -22.49 -0.39 -1.29
C ILE A 152 -21.40 0.24 -0.39
N CYS A 153 -21.81 0.97 0.65
CA CYS A 153 -20.92 1.56 1.64
C CYS A 153 -20.47 0.59 2.76
N ASN A 154 -20.69 -0.72 2.62
CA ASN A 154 -20.15 -1.72 3.55
C ASN A 154 -18.73 -2.15 3.14
N LEU A 155 -17.79 -2.09 4.09
CA LEU A 155 -16.40 -2.53 3.90
C LEU A 155 -16.28 -4.03 3.60
N GLU A 156 -17.14 -4.88 4.16
CA GLU A 156 -17.10 -6.33 3.96
C GLU A 156 -17.25 -6.71 2.48
N ASN A 157 -18.04 -5.93 1.73
CA ASN A 157 -18.18 -6.11 0.28
C ASN A 157 -16.86 -5.90 -0.48
N ARG A 158 -15.93 -5.12 0.06
CA ARG A 158 -14.57 -4.95 -0.49
C ARG A 158 -13.63 -6.09 -0.10
N LEU A 159 -13.94 -6.83 0.95
CA LEU A 159 -13.15 -7.95 1.46
C LEU A 159 -13.67 -9.32 1.01
N LYS A 160 -14.81 -9.38 0.31
CA LYS A 160 -15.45 -10.65 -0.14
C LYS A 160 -14.52 -11.62 -0.89
N ASN A 161 -13.49 -11.09 -1.56
CA ASN A 161 -12.54 -11.87 -2.35
C ASN A 161 -11.17 -12.00 -1.66
N ILE A 162 -11.05 -11.67 -0.36
CA ILE A 162 -9.77 -11.70 0.36
C ILE A 162 -9.18 -13.12 0.38
N ASP A 163 -10.01 -14.15 0.39
CA ASP A 163 -9.57 -15.53 0.40
C ASP A 163 -8.93 -15.96 -0.93
N VAL A 164 -9.30 -15.32 -2.05
CA VAL A 164 -8.79 -15.69 -3.38
C VAL A 164 -7.26 -15.58 -3.46
N PRO A 165 -6.60 -14.44 -3.12
CA PRO A 165 -5.15 -14.37 -3.12
C PRO A 165 -4.52 -15.29 -2.06
N PHE A 166 -5.13 -15.49 -0.89
CA PHE A 166 -4.59 -16.38 0.14
C PHE A 166 -4.60 -17.85 -0.30
N LYS A 167 -5.67 -18.32 -0.95
CA LYS A 167 -5.74 -19.66 -1.57
C LYS A 167 -4.70 -19.83 -2.67
N ARG A 168 -4.53 -18.82 -3.54
CA ARG A 168 -3.51 -18.84 -4.60
C ARG A 168 -2.09 -18.92 -4.06
N LEU A 169 -1.84 -18.34 -2.89
CA LEU A 169 -0.55 -18.41 -2.19
C LEU A 169 -0.40 -19.68 -1.34
N GLY A 170 -1.41 -20.56 -1.29
CA GLY A 170 -1.39 -21.77 -0.46
C GLY A 170 -1.39 -21.50 1.04
N LEU A 171 -1.90 -20.34 1.47
CA LEU A 171 -1.92 -19.91 2.89
C LEU A 171 -3.20 -20.34 3.62
N ILE A 172 -4.26 -20.66 2.88
CA ILE A 172 -5.53 -21.20 3.37
C ILE A 172 -6.08 -22.21 2.36
N GLU A 173 -6.96 -23.12 2.81
CA GLU A 173 -7.73 -24.04 1.95
C GLU A 173 -8.78 -23.33 1.10
#